data_AF-A0ABD0BGI0-F1
#
_entry.id   AF-A0ABD0BGI0-F1
#
_cell.length_a   1.000
_cell.length_b   1.000
_cell.length_c   1.000
_cell.angle_alpha   90.00
_cell.angle_beta   90.00
_cell.angle_gamma   90.00
#
_symmetry.space_group_name_H-M   'P 1'
#
loop_
_entity.id
_entity.type
_entity.pdbx_description
1 polymer ?
#
loop_
_entity_poly.entity_id
_entity_poly.type
_entity_poly.pdbx_seq_one_letter_code
_entity_poly.pdbx_strand_id
1 'polypeptide(L)'
;MWTWNSGYTAVHEDEARAALDEFEASELGQKYLQSVKVWREAWEKFVPFLQFPPVARKVIYTTNSIESTNSELRKVTGNRVQFLSDSAAVKTL
;
A
#
# COMPACT_ATOMS: atom_id res chain seq x y z
N MET A 1 13.20 5.18 9.50
CA MET A 1 12.04 4.25 9.48
C MET A 1 10.99 4.69 10.51
N TRP A 2 10.58 5.97 10.50
CA TRP A 2 9.71 6.56 11.55
C TRP A 2 8.68 7.59 11.04
N THR A 3 8.56 7.80 9.72
CA THR A 3 7.68 8.84 9.14
C THR A 3 6.44 8.29 8.40
N TRP A 4 6.34 6.98 8.20
CA TRP A 4 5.22 6.38 7.45
C TRP A 4 4.02 5.98 8.32
N ASN A 5 4.20 5.89 9.64
CA ASN A 5 3.15 5.39 10.53
C ASN A 5 2.10 6.48 10.85
N SER A 6 2.46 7.75 10.75
CA SER A 6 1.64 8.91 11.11
C SER A 6 0.39 9.06 10.24
N GLY A 7 0.46 8.73 8.94
CA GLY A 7 -0.69 8.85 8.02
C GLY A 7 -1.80 7.83 8.24
N TYR A 8 -1.49 6.64 8.75
CA TYR A 8 -2.49 5.58 8.99
C TYR A 8 -3.16 5.67 10.37
N THR A 9 -2.54 6.37 11.32
CA THR A 9 -3.06 6.62 12.67
C THR A 9 -3.89 7.89 12.79
N ALA A 10 -3.85 8.79 11.81
CA ALA A 10 -4.65 10.02 11.78
C ALA A 10 -6.13 9.69 11.99
N VAL A 11 -6.77 10.31 12.97
CA VAL A 11 -8.18 10.03 13.33
C VAL A 11 -9.12 10.80 12.40
N HIS A 12 -8.60 11.86 11.76
CA HIS A 12 -9.36 12.78 10.92
C HIS A 12 -8.65 13.05 9.58
N GLU A 13 -9.45 13.26 8.53
CA GLU A 13 -8.98 13.50 7.16
C GLU A 13 -7.98 14.66 7.08
N ASP A 14 -8.20 15.72 7.86
CA ASP A 14 -7.36 16.90 7.89
C ASP A 14 -5.94 16.61 8.39
N GLU A 15 -5.79 15.72 9.39
CA GLU A 15 -4.48 15.30 9.90
C GLU A 15 -3.72 14.47 8.87
N ALA A 16 -4.41 13.55 8.18
CA ALA A 16 -3.81 12.74 7.13
C ALA A 16 -3.38 13.61 5.94
N ARG A 17 -4.16 14.67 5.63
CA ARG A 17 -3.85 15.61 4.55
C ARG A 17 -2.65 16.47 4.89
N ALA A 18 -2.58 16.99 6.11
CA ALA A 18 -1.40 17.71 6.61
C ALA A 18 -0.13 16.83 6.57
N ALA A 19 -0.24 15.55 6.92
CA ALA A 19 0.89 14.62 6.83
C ALA A 19 1.34 14.36 5.37
N LEU A 20 0.40 14.33 4.41
CA LEU A 20 0.74 14.23 2.99
C LEU A 20 1.43 15.50 2.47
N ASP A 21 0.96 16.67 2.90
CA ASP A 21 1.57 17.96 2.57
C ASP A 21 3.00 18.06 3.14
N GLU A 22 3.21 17.61 4.38
CA GLU A 22 4.53 17.53 5.01
C GLU A 22 5.45 16.55 4.28
N PHE A 23 4.93 15.38 3.89
CA PHE A 23 5.68 14.40 3.11
C PHE A 23 6.11 14.97 1.76
N GLU A 24 5.22 15.68 1.05
CA GLU A 24 5.52 16.33 -0.21
C GLU A 24 6.62 17.39 -0.07
N ALA A 25 6.61 18.17 1.01
CA ALA A 25 7.64 19.17 1.30
C ALA A 25 8.99 18.58 1.74
N SER A 26 9.03 17.31 2.16
CA SER A 26 10.25 16.65 2.61
C SER A 26 11.24 16.37 1.47
N GLU A 27 12.53 16.19 1.81
CA GLU A 27 13.56 15.80 0.83
C GLU A 27 13.19 14.53 0.06
N LEU A 28 12.49 13.59 0.71
CA LEU A 28 12.02 12.36 0.08
C LEU A 28 10.84 12.62 -0.86
N GLY A 29 9.89 13.49 -0.50
CA GLY A 29 8.78 13.89 -1.37
C GLY A 29 9.29 14.57 -2.64
N GLN A 30 10.23 15.49 -2.49
CA GLN A 30 10.88 16.20 -3.60
C GLN A 30 11.72 15.26 -4.48
N LYS A 31 12.38 14.25 -3.90
CA LYS A 31 13.12 13.23 -4.64
C LYS A 31 12.19 12.25 -5.38
N TYR A 32 11.01 11.97 -4.83
CA TYR A 32 10.07 10.96 -5.34
C TYR A 32 8.70 11.57 -5.65
N LEU A 33 8.67 12.57 -6.53
CA LEU A 33 7.44 13.27 -6.96
C LEU A 33 6.33 12.33 -7.44
N GLN A 34 6.72 11.19 -8.04
CA GLN A 34 5.75 10.21 -8.56
C GLN A 34 5.04 9.46 -7.43
N SER A 35 5.70 9.27 -6.30
CA SER A 35 5.04 8.70 -5.10
C SER A 35 4.02 9.69 -4.55
N VAL A 36 4.36 10.98 -4.47
CA VAL A 36 3.43 12.03 -4.04
C VAL A 36 2.21 12.08 -4.97
N LYS A 37 2.43 12.06 -6.29
CA LYS A 37 1.36 12.08 -7.29
C LYS A 37 0.39 10.90 -7.12
N VAL A 38 0.89 9.69 -6.94
CA VAL A 38 0.05 8.50 -6.71
C VAL A 38 -0.82 8.66 -5.46
N TRP A 39 -0.25 9.19 -4.36
CA TRP A 39 -1.01 9.45 -3.13
C TRP A 39 -2.09 10.52 -3.31
N ARG A 40 -1.80 11.59 -4.06
CA ARG A 40 -2.77 12.65 -4.38
C ARG A 40 -3.91 12.12 -5.25
N GLU A 41 -3.61 11.34 -6.27
CA GLU A 41 -4.61 10.73 -7.17
C GLU A 41 -5.47 9.68 -6.45
N ALA A 42 -4.88 8.94 -5.52
CA ALA A 42 -5.59 7.94 -4.72
C ALA A 42 -6.37 8.54 -3.54
N TRP A 43 -6.27 9.85 -3.28
CA TRP A 43 -6.79 10.48 -2.07
C TRP A 43 -8.28 10.20 -1.83
N GLU A 44 -9.12 10.37 -2.84
CA GLU A 44 -10.57 10.13 -2.73
C GLU A 44 -10.90 8.67 -2.39
N LYS A 45 -10.05 7.73 -2.79
CA LYS A 45 -10.18 6.30 -2.44
C LYS A 45 -9.62 6.00 -1.05
N PHE A 46 -8.71 6.83 -0.55
CA PHE A 46 -8.09 6.70 0.77
C PHE A 46 -8.95 7.32 1.89
N VAL A 47 -9.71 8.39 1.63
CA VAL A 47 -10.56 9.01 2.67
C VAL A 47 -11.53 8.04 3.35
N PRO A 48 -12.27 7.17 2.62
CA PRO A 48 -13.13 6.16 3.24
C PRO A 48 -12.37 5.18 4.14
N PHE A 49 -11.07 4.95 3.88
CA PHE A 49 -10.26 4.06 4.70
C PHE A 49 -10.04 4.61 6.13
N LEU A 50 -9.98 5.94 6.29
CA LEU A 50 -9.82 6.56 7.61
C LEU A 50 -11.05 6.37 8.52
N GLN A 51 -12.22 6.05 7.93
CA GLN A 51 -13.45 5.76 8.67
C GLN A 51 -13.44 4.40 9.38
N PHE A 52 -12.51 3.50 9.02
CA PHE A 52 -12.39 2.22 9.71
C PHE A 52 -11.82 2.40 11.14
N PRO A 53 -12.30 1.59 12.10
CA PRO A 53 -11.71 1.57 13.44
C PRO A 53 -10.19 1.33 13.39
N PRO A 54 -9.39 1.90 14.30
CA PRO A 54 -7.93 1.76 14.28
C PRO A 54 -7.44 0.30 14.21
N VAL A 55 -8.16 -0.63 14.85
CA VAL A 55 -7.86 -2.07 14.80
C VAL A 55 -8.06 -2.65 13.39
N ALA A 56 -9.13 -2.25 12.69
CA ALA A 56 -9.38 -2.68 11.32
C ALA A 56 -8.40 -2.06 10.33
N ARG A 57 -8.05 -0.77 10.53
CA ARG A 57 -6.98 -0.13 9.75
C ARG A 57 -5.67 -0.90 9.87
N LYS A 58 -5.28 -1.29 11.09
CA LYS A 58 -4.08 -2.10 11.34
C LYS A 58 -4.05 -3.37 10.53
N VAL A 59 -5.15 -4.11 10.46
CA VAL A 59 -5.25 -5.34 9.67
C VAL A 59 -5.10 -5.07 8.17
N ILE A 60 -5.67 -3.98 7.67
CA ILE A 60 -5.66 -3.63 6.24
C ILE A 60 -4.29 -3.08 5.79
N TYR A 61 -3.65 -2.19 6.56
CA TYR A 61 -2.35 -1.62 6.20
C TYR A 61 -1.17 -2.52 6.61
N THR A 62 -1.37 -3.53 7.45
CA THR A 62 -0.38 -4.60 7.59
C THR A 62 -0.32 -5.36 6.28
N THR A 63 0.61 -4.93 5.43
CA THR A 63 0.97 -5.58 4.17
C THR A 63 1.42 -7.03 4.37
N ASN A 64 1.67 -7.48 5.61
CA ASN A 64 2.06 -8.85 5.95
C ASN A 64 1.24 -9.94 5.25
N SER A 65 -0.10 -9.85 5.20
CA SER A 65 -0.90 -10.90 4.56
C SER A 65 -0.75 -10.89 3.03
N ILE A 66 -0.80 -9.71 2.41
CA ILE A 66 -0.65 -9.56 0.95
C ILE A 66 0.79 -9.83 0.50
N GLU A 67 1.80 -9.41 1.27
CA GLU A 67 3.21 -9.69 1.03
C GLU A 67 3.54 -11.16 1.27
N SER A 68 2.97 -11.80 2.30
CA SER A 68 3.12 -13.25 2.52
C SER A 68 2.56 -14.02 1.33
N THR A 69 1.35 -13.68 0.89
CA THR A 69 0.76 -14.27 -0.32
C THR A 69 1.60 -13.98 -1.56
N ASN A 70 2.03 -12.73 -1.79
CA ASN A 70 2.89 -12.39 -2.94
C ASN A 70 4.27 -13.09 -2.89
N SER A 71 4.82 -13.33 -1.70
CA SER A 71 6.06 -14.06 -1.48
C SER A 71 5.89 -15.54 -1.79
N GLU A 72 4.80 -16.14 -1.34
CA GLU A 72 4.42 -17.52 -1.68
C GLU A 72 4.18 -17.67 -3.19
N LEU A 73 3.42 -16.77 -3.80
CA LEU A 73 3.19 -16.71 -5.23
C LEU A 73 4.51 -16.61 -6.02
N ARG A 74 5.43 -15.72 -5.61
CA ARG A 74 6.76 -15.59 -6.25
C ARG A 74 7.62 -16.85 -6.10
N LYS A 75 7.57 -17.53 -4.95
CA LYS A 75 8.29 -18.81 -4.76
C LYS A 75 7.77 -19.89 -5.70
N VAL A 76 6.45 -19.98 -5.81
CA VAL A 76 5.76 -21.01 -6.59
C VAL A 76 5.88 -20.76 -8.10
N THR A 77 5.89 -19.48 -8.52
CA THR A 77 6.01 -19.09 -9.93
C THR A 77 7.44 -18.82 -10.40
N GLY A 78 8.41 -18.65 -9.49
CA GLY A 78 9.79 -18.23 -9.82
C GLY A 78 10.55 -19.18 -10.74
N ASN A 79 10.17 -20.46 -10.78
CA ASN A 79 10.78 -21.46 -11.68
C ASN A 79 10.03 -21.61 -13.02
N ARG A 80 8.98 -20.83 -13.28
CA ARG A 80 8.15 -20.93 -14.50
C ARG A 80 8.01 -19.58 -15.17
N VAL A 81 8.69 -19.41 -16.31
CA VAL A 81 8.68 -18.17 -17.12
C VAL A 81 7.40 -18.04 -17.97
N GLN A 82 6.72 -19.15 -18.26
CA GLN A 82 5.54 -19.18 -19.11
C GLN A 82 4.57 -20.30 -18.69
N PHE A 83 3.28 -20.00 -18.71
CA PHE A 83 2.21 -20.99 -18.55
C PHE A 83 1.60 -21.31 -19.91
N LEU A 84 1.36 -22.60 -20.16
CA LEU A 84 0.80 -23.08 -21.43
C LEU A 84 -0.72 -22.82 -21.56
N SER A 85 -1.39 -22.52 -20.44
CA SER A 85 -2.82 -22.13 -20.39
C SER A 85 -3.16 -21.50 -19.04
N ASP A 86 -4.27 -20.76 -18.98
CA ASP A 86 -4.79 -20.17 -17.73
C ASP A 86 -5.11 -21.23 -16.67
N SER A 87 -5.64 -22.39 -17.11
CA SER A 87 -5.93 -23.52 -16.22
C SER A 87 -4.67 -24.14 -15.62
N ALA A 88 -3.54 -24.10 -16.31
CA ALA A 88 -2.25 -24.55 -15.79
C ALA A 88 -1.66 -23.55 -14.78
N ALA A 89 -1.91 -22.24 -14.97
CA ALA A 89 -1.51 -21.21 -14.01
C ALA A 89 -2.26 -21.36 -12.69
N VAL A 90 -3.59 -21.48 -12.72
CA VAL A 90 -4.42 -21.61 -11.50
C VAL A 90 -4.08 -22.88 -10.71
N LYS A 91 -3.81 -24.01 -11.38
CA LYS A 91 -3.39 -25.26 -10.71
C LYS A 91 -2.04 -25.18 -9.99
N THR A 92 -1.26 -24.14 -10.26
CA THR A 92 0.05 -23.95 -9.64
C THR A 92 -0.08 -23.19 -8.31
N LEU A 93 -1.17 -22.44 -8.11
CA LEU A 93 -1.49 -21.69 -6.88
C LEU A 93 -2.12 -22.61 -5.83
#